data_AF-A0A8S3JC68-F1
#
_entry.id   AF-A0A8S3JC68-F1
#
_cell.length_a   1.000
_cell.length_b   1.000
_cell.length_c   1.000
_cell.angle_alpha   90.00
_cell.angle_beta   90.00
_cell.angle_gamma   90.00
#
_symmetry.space_group_name_H-M   'P 1'
#
loop_
_entity.id
_entity.type
_entity.pdbx_description
1 polymer ?
#
loop_
_entity_poly.entity_id
_entity_poly.type
_entity_poly.pdbx_seq_one_letter_code
_entity_poly.pdbx_strand_id
1 'polypeptide(L)'
;MKPCIVIVGLDQIFLDEIVQGLAGENKMNDKNLIEWTIDTKYYTADVHLCPINNKCLVEETVANLAQVLILLIDPSEINSRTKLDSWLPFLSVL
;
A
#
# COMPACT_ATOMS: atom_id res chain seq x y z
N MET A 1 -4.96 -10.63 15.08
CA MET A 1 -4.43 -10.42 13.72
C MET A 1 -4.61 -8.93 13.41
N LYS A 2 -3.56 -8.19 13.07
CA LYS A 2 -3.66 -6.77 12.71
C LYS A 2 -4.19 -6.65 11.27
N PRO A 3 -5.07 -5.70 10.95
CA PRO A 3 -5.51 -5.52 9.57
C PRO A 3 -4.35 -5.00 8.70
N CYS A 4 -4.30 -5.44 7.44
CA CYS A 4 -3.33 -5.03 6.44
C CYS A 4 -4.00 -4.14 5.37
N ILE A 5 -3.36 -3.00 5.13
CA ILE A 5 -3.68 -2.06 4.08
C ILE A 5 -2.64 -2.24 2.98
N VAL A 6 -3.10 -2.65 1.80
CA VAL A 6 -2.27 -2.75 0.61
C VAL A 6 -2.30 -1.42 -0.11
N ILE A 7 -1.13 -0.81 -0.31
CA ILE A 7 -0.97 0.44 -1.06
C ILE A 7 -0.27 0.12 -2.36
N VAL A 8 -0.98 0.27 -3.48
CA VAL A 8 -0.42 0.04 -4.81
C VAL A 8 -0.04 1.36 -5.44
N GLY A 9 1.24 1.52 -5.76
CA GLY A 9 1.79 2.69 -6.46
C GLY A 9 2.58 2.26 -7.70
N LEU A 10 2.33 2.91 -8.83
CA LEU A 10 3.02 2.59 -10.09
C LEU A 10 4.44 3.16 -10.16
N ASP A 11 4.69 4.21 -9.38
CA ASP A 11 5.99 4.85 -9.23
C ASP A 11 6.51 4.62 -7.80
N GLN A 12 7.74 4.11 -7.70
CA GLN A 12 8.32 3.76 -6.41
C GLN A 12 8.66 5.00 -5.57
N ILE A 13 9.08 6.09 -6.19
CA ILE A 13 9.47 7.31 -5.47
C ILE A 13 8.22 7.90 -4.83
N PHE A 14 7.15 8.05 -5.61
CA PHE A 14 5.87 8.54 -5.11
C PHE A 14 5.27 7.62 -4.04
N LEU A 15 5.37 6.29 -4.22
CA LEU A 15 4.91 5.33 -3.21
C LEU A 15 5.68 5.49 -1.90
N ASP A 16 7.01 5.61 -1.98
CA ASP A 16 7.87 5.78 -0.81
C ASP A 16 7.58 7.11 -0.09
N GLU A 17 7.37 8.21 -0.83
CA GLU A 17 6.98 9.51 -0.26
C GLU A 17 5.65 9.43 0.51
N ILE A 18 4.63 8.78 -0.07
CA ILE A 18 3.33 8.60 0.59
C ILE A 18 3.46 7.72 1.83
N VAL A 19 4.19 6.61 1.75
CA VAL A 19 4.41 5.70 2.88
C VAL A 19 5.18 6.40 4.00
N GLN A 20 6.21 7.17 3.67
CA GLN A 20 6.95 7.99 4.63
C GLN A 20 6.06 9.06 5.27
N GLY A 21 5.20 9.72 4.48
CA GLY A 21 4.24 10.70 4.99
C GLY A 21 3.23 10.10 5.97
N LEU A 22 2.85 8.83 5.80
CA LEU A 22 1.91 8.13 6.68
C LEU A 22 2.58 7.53 7.93
N ALA A 23 3.66 6.76 7.75
CA ALA A 23 4.27 5.95 8.80
C ALA A 23 5.52 6.57 9.46
N GLY A 24 6.06 7.65 8.88
CA GLY A 24 7.29 8.32 9.31
C GLY A 24 8.56 7.64 8.79
N GLU A 25 9.67 8.41 8.74
CA GLU A 25 10.95 8.02 8.13
C GLU A 25 11.63 6.79 8.77
N ASN A 26 11.37 6.51 10.05
CA ASN A 26 12.10 5.50 10.83
C ASN A 26 11.60 4.05 10.66
N LYS A 27 10.51 3.81 9.91
CA LYS A 27 9.86 2.49 9.84
C LYS A 27 10.08 1.73 8.54
N MET A 28 10.88 2.26 7.62
CA MET A 28 11.07 1.72 6.27
C MET A 28 12.20 0.67 6.17
N ASN A 29 12.57 0.01 7.28
CA ASN A 29 13.65 -0.99 7.26
C ASN A 29 13.24 -2.32 6.64
N ASP A 30 11.95 -2.69 6.71
CA ASP A 30 11.36 -3.80 5.96
C ASP A 30 10.32 -3.24 4.98
N LYS A 31 10.71 -3.11 3.71
CA LYS A 31 9.89 -2.44 2.68
C LYS A 31 8.55 -3.14 2.39
N ASN A 32 8.40 -4.40 2.79
CA ASN A 32 7.24 -5.21 2.42
C ASN A 32 6.10 -5.13 3.45
N LEU A 33 6.38 -4.82 4.72
CA LEU A 33 5.36 -4.76 5.76
C LEU A 33 5.76 -3.77 6.86
N ILE A 34 5.06 -2.65 6.90
CA ILE A 34 5.37 -1.52 7.78
C ILE A 34 4.32 -1.45 8.87
N GLU A 35 4.74 -1.45 10.12
CA GLU A 35 3.81 -1.25 11.25
C GLU A 35 3.39 0.21 11.34
N TRP A 36 2.09 0.47 11.25
CA TRP A 36 1.53 1.82 11.39
C TRP A 36 0.46 1.85 12.47
N THR A 37 0.51 2.85 13.33
CA THR A 37 -0.48 3.05 14.38
C THR A 37 -1.31 4.26 14.00
N ILE A 38 -2.58 4.04 13.73
CA ILE A 38 -3.56 5.10 13.54
C ILE A 38 -3.95 5.57 14.92
N ASP A 39 -3.56 6.79 15.30
CA ASP A 39 -3.91 7.38 16.59
C ASP A 39 -4.74 8.64 16.37
N THR A 40 -6.04 8.52 16.65
CA THR A 40 -7.01 9.62 16.52
C THR A 40 -7.63 9.92 17.87
N LYS A 41 -8.33 11.06 17.98
CA LYS A 41 -9.12 11.39 19.18
C LYS A 41 -10.10 10.28 19.60
N TYR A 42 -10.57 9.46 18.66
CA TYR A 42 -11.67 8.52 18.88
C TYR A 42 -11.20 7.08 19.09
N TYR A 43 -10.04 6.72 18.55
CA TYR A 43 -9.48 5.38 18.68
C TYR A 43 -8.00 5.36 18.31
N THR A 44 -7.33 4.35 18.85
CA THR A 44 -5.98 3.95 18.45
C THR A 44 -6.07 2.53 17.87
N ALA A 45 -5.44 2.30 16.72
CA ALA A 45 -5.43 0.99 16.08
C ALA A 45 -4.09 0.72 15.40
N ASP A 46 -3.56 -0.49 15.60
CA ASP A 46 -2.37 -0.96 14.90
C ASP A 46 -2.77 -1.66 13.61
N VAL A 47 -2.17 -1.22 12.51
CA VAL A 47 -2.37 -1.77 11.17
C VAL A 47 -1.02 -2.06 10.52
N HIS A 48 -1.03 -2.92 9.51
CA HIS A 48 0.12 -3.11 8.63
C HIS A 48 -0.10 -2.33 7.34
N LEU A 49 0.90 -1.59 6.89
CA LEU A 49 0.96 -1.02 5.54
C LEU A 49 1.84 -1.92 4.69
N CYS A 50 1.33 -2.36 3.54
CA CYS A 50 2.07 -3.13 2.56
C CYS A 50 2.14 -2.34 1.26
N PRO A 51 3.23 -1.59 1.02
CA PRO A 51 3.43 -0.89 -0.24
C PRO A 51 3.87 -1.87 -1.33
N ILE A 52 3.20 -1.82 -2.48
CA ILE A 52 3.43 -2.72 -3.61
C ILE A 52 3.55 -1.89 -4.88
N ASN A 53 4.69 -2.03 -5.56
CA ASN A 53 4.93 -1.43 -6.88
C ASN A 53 4.99 -2.45 -8.02
N ASN A 54 5.02 -3.74 -7.67
CA ASN A 54 5.17 -4.83 -8.61
C ASN A 54 4.26 -6.00 -8.21
N LYS A 55 3.44 -6.44 -9.17
CA LYS A 55 2.46 -7.53 -9.00
C LYS A 55 3.11 -8.83 -8.54
N CYS A 56 4.37 -9.08 -8.90
CA CYS A 56 5.09 -10.30 -8.52
C CYS A 56 5.57 -10.31 -7.06
N LEU A 57 5.54 -9.16 -6.37
CA LEU A 57 6.00 -9.04 -4.98
C LEU A 57 4.89 -9.26 -3.94
N VAL A 58 3.67 -9.57 -4.39
CA VAL A 58 2.57 -9.82 -3.47
C VAL A 58 2.69 -11.24 -2.95
N GLU A 59 3.11 -11.36 -1.70
CA GLU A 59 3.13 -12.64 -1.01
C GLU A 59 1.70 -13.12 -0.69
N GLU A 60 1.49 -14.44 -0.71
CA GLU A 60 0.22 -15.08 -0.37
C GLU A 60 -0.29 -14.66 1.02
N THR A 61 0.64 -14.43 1.95
CA THR A 61 0.36 -13.91 3.29
C THR A 61 -0.26 -12.51 3.25
N VAL A 62 0.20 -11.62 2.37
CA VAL A 62 -0.35 -10.26 2.23
C VAL A 62 -1.73 -10.30 1.58
N ALA A 63 -1.89 -11.12 0.54
CA ALA A 63 -3.17 -11.29 -0.15
C ALA A 63 -4.27 -11.74 0.82
N ASN A 64 -4.02 -12.77 1.62
CA ASN A 64 -5.00 -13.28 2.59
C ASN A 64 -5.25 -12.34 3.78
N LEU A 65 -4.38 -11.37 4.01
CA LEU A 65 -4.47 -10.40 5.11
C LEU A 65 -4.99 -9.04 4.66
N ALA A 66 -5.19 -8.80 3.37
CA ALA A 66 -5.64 -7.51 2.87
C ALA A 66 -7.10 -7.26 3.30
N GLN A 67 -7.36 -6.15 4.00
CA GLN A 67 -8.73 -5.67 4.25
C GLN A 67 -9.02 -4.35 3.55
N VAL A 68 -7.98 -3.61 3.21
CA VAL A 68 -8.10 -2.30 2.54
C VAL A 68 -7.09 -2.24 1.41
N LEU A 69 -7.54 -1.70 0.29
CA LEU A 69 -6.73 -1.46 -0.88
C LEU A 69 -6.75 0.03 -1.22
N ILE A 70 -5.57 0.62 -1.32
CA ILE A 70 -5.37 2.01 -1.73
C ILE A 70 -4.60 2.01 -3.05
N LEU A 71 -5.18 2.64 -4.06
CA LEU A 71 -4.58 2.78 -5.38
C LEU A 71 -4.09 4.21 -5.56
N LEU A 72 -2.77 4.37 -5.70
CA LEU A 72 -2.14 5.66 -5.94
C LEU A 72 -2.05 5.90 -7.44
N ILE A 73 -2.64 7.01 -7.88
CA ILE A 73 -2.66 7.43 -9.29
C ILE A 73 -1.98 8.80 -9.34
N ASP A 74 -0.91 8.90 -10.13
CA ASP A 74 -0.35 10.22 -10.47
C ASP A 74 -1.22 10.85 -11.57
N PRO A 75 -1.91 11.98 -11.29
CA PRO A 75 -2.72 12.67 -12.29
C PRO A 75 -1.88 13.34 -13.39
N SER A 76 -0.58 13.55 -13.16
CA SER A 76 0.35 14.15 -14.12
C SER A 76 0.80 13.15 -15.18
N GLU A 77 0.69 11.85 -14.90
CA GLU A 77 1.09 10.78 -15.82
C GLU A 77 -0.08 10.38 -16.72
N ILE A 78 0.05 10.64 -18.03
CA ILE A 78 -0.99 10.37 -19.06
C ILE A 78 -1.44 8.89 -19.07
N ASN A 79 -0.55 7.96 -18.77
CA ASN A 79 -0.80 6.52 -18.83
C ASN A 79 -1.16 5.90 -17.48
N SER A 80 -1.28 6.69 -16.40
CA SER A 80 -1.51 6.18 -15.04
C SER A 80 -2.79 5.35 -14.95
N ARG A 81 -3.86 5.78 -15.62
CA ARG A 81 -5.12 5.03 -15.70
C ARG A 81 -4.96 3.69 -16.42
N THR A 82 -4.35 3.66 -17.60
CA THR A 82 -4.14 2.41 -18.34
C THR A 82 -3.29 1.42 -17.55
N LYS A 83 -2.26 1.94 -16.86
CA LYS A 83 -1.45 1.14 -15.95
C LYS A 83 -2.29 0.60 -14.80
N LEU A 84 -3.12 1.43 -14.16
CA LEU A 84 -4.05 1.03 -13.10
C LEU A 84 -5.03 -0.05 -13.56
N ASP A 85 -5.60 0.10 -14.75
CA ASP A 85 -6.53 -0.86 -15.33
C ASP A 85 -5.87 -2.24 -15.44
N SER A 86 -4.56 -2.31 -15.69
CA SER A 86 -3.81 -3.57 -15.69
C SER A 86 -3.70 -4.23 -14.31
N TRP A 87 -3.84 -3.47 -13.21
CA TRP A 87 -3.83 -3.99 -11.84
C TRP A 87 -5.19 -4.52 -11.41
N LEU A 88 -6.31 -4.00 -11.95
CA LEU A 88 -7.65 -4.43 -11.55
C LEU A 88 -7.88 -5.95 -11.53
N PRO A 89 -7.43 -6.74 -12.54
CA PRO A 89 -7.59 -8.20 -12.48
C PRO A 89 -6.87 -8.84 -11.30
N PHE A 90 -5.70 -8.31 -10.94
CA PHE A 90 -4.93 -8.78 -9.79
C PHE A 90 -5.61 -8.41 -8.47
N LEU A 91 -6.12 -7.19 -8.38
CA LEU A 91 -6.78 -6.66 -7.19
C LEU A 91 -8.12 -7.33 -6.90
N SER A 92 -8.80 -7.88 -7.92
CA SER A 92 -10.06 -8.59 -7.74
C SER A 92 -9.92 -9.94 -7.01
N VAL A 93 -8.69 -10.40 -6.80
CA VAL A 93 -8.35 -11.70 -6.18
C VAL A 93 -7.65 -11.51 -4.82
N LEU A 94 -7.34 -10.26 -4.44
CA LEU A 94 -6.92 -9.89 -3.08
C LEU A 94 -8.15 -9.81 -2.17
#